data_AF-A0A947RBP1-F1
#
_entry.id   AF-A0A947RBP1-F1
#
_cell.length_a   1.000
_cell.length_b   1.000
_cell.length_c   1.000
_cell.angle_alpha   90.00
_cell.angle_beta   90.00
_cell.angle_gamma   90.00
#
_symmetry.space_group_name_H-M   'P 1'
#
loop_
_entity.id
_entity.type
_entity.pdbx_description
1 polymer ?
#
loop_
_entity_poly.entity_id
_entity_poly.type
_entity_poly.pdbx_seq_one_letter_code
_entity_poly.pdbx_strand_id
1 'polypeptide(L)'
;MKDSVVISSPYSLKRLNDFEDPKLTENELSESESSPFPDIIVNTVDPGGGGGGVLTNTSFATAIELTPGASVALYLNSYYPNLYYKFNSSEISYYSIYSTGTFNTTGLLYDENFNVLEVNYVVSGHGLIYTSSPNFLINYYHDIDKTYYYRITPGTSGTSGFTSINLIQDNWYQGSYSSLIWIYDAVDSGYHMDYSETTQYDTELLASIEAWNELETVIIRKDTIWTVKDVIISDYTDINSTATANTNASNPDLLAVGLNNAYFPSMSATQRQKTIMHELGHCMGLYDFTATESLDNIMVQGIRSLTQFGPADLGVYRQKWG
;
A
#
# COMPACT_ATOMS: atom_id res chain seq x y z
N MET A 1 11.67 38.28 2.31
CA MET A 1 11.76 37.53 1.04
C MET A 1 11.96 36.09 1.44
N LYS A 2 10.92 35.26 1.30
CA LYS A 2 11.03 33.81 1.46
C LYS A 2 11.10 33.23 0.07
N ASP A 3 12.07 32.35 -0.14
CA ASP A 3 12.43 31.81 -1.44
C ASP A 3 11.27 31.02 -2.06
N SER A 4 10.92 31.35 -3.29
CA SER A 4 10.00 30.59 -4.12
C SER A 4 10.65 29.25 -4.50
N VAL A 5 10.13 28.14 -3.97
CA VAL A 5 10.57 26.80 -4.37
C VAL A 5 9.65 26.31 -5.48
N VAL A 6 10.14 26.36 -6.72
CA VAL A 6 9.54 25.62 -7.83
C VAL A 6 10.15 24.23 -7.81
N ILE A 7 9.35 23.21 -7.51
CA ILE A 7 9.76 21.83 -7.77
C ILE A 7 9.64 21.61 -9.28
N SER A 8 10.71 21.92 -10.01
CA SER A 8 10.92 21.45 -11.38
C SER A 8 11.97 20.35 -11.33
N SER A 9 11.55 19.09 -11.36
CA SER A 9 12.48 17.94 -11.26
C SER A 9 13.21 17.69 -12.59
N PRO A 10 14.55 17.68 -12.63
CA PRO A 10 15.34 17.44 -13.85
C PRO A 10 15.63 15.96 -14.16
N TYR A 11 14.95 14.99 -13.55
CA TYR A 11 15.26 13.56 -13.71
C TYR A 11 14.17 12.74 -14.42
N SER A 12 13.81 13.12 -15.65
CA SER A 12 13.11 12.22 -16.58
C SER A 12 14.13 11.38 -17.38
N LEU A 13 14.89 10.51 -16.74
CA LEU A 13 15.78 9.62 -17.51
C LEU A 13 15.01 8.42 -18.05
N LYS A 14 14.65 8.56 -19.32
CA LYS A 14 14.44 7.51 -20.31
C LYS A 14 15.56 6.45 -20.20
N ARG A 15 15.24 5.20 -19.87
CA ARG A 15 16.05 4.04 -20.27
C ARG A 15 15.15 2.92 -20.80
N LEU A 16 14.97 2.96 -22.12
CA LEU A 16 14.72 1.80 -22.96
C LEU A 16 16.05 1.06 -23.11
N ASN A 17 16.03 -0.25 -22.84
CA ASN A 17 17.03 -1.27 -23.17
C ASN A 17 18.46 -1.02 -22.66
N ASP A 18 18.90 -1.85 -21.70
CA ASP A 18 20.20 -2.52 -21.70
C ASP A 18 20.37 -3.25 -20.36
N PHE A 19 20.09 -4.55 -20.34
CA PHE A 19 20.66 -5.47 -19.37
C PHE A 19 21.38 -6.57 -20.17
N GLU A 20 22.65 -6.31 -20.47
CA GLU A 20 23.62 -7.39 -20.62
C GLU A 20 24.07 -7.82 -19.23
N ASP A 21 23.95 -9.13 -19.02
CA ASP A 21 24.37 -9.91 -17.87
C ASP A 21 25.90 -9.85 -17.65
N PRO A 22 26.37 -9.47 -16.44
CA PRO A 22 27.70 -9.85 -15.98
C PRO A 22 27.58 -10.96 -14.94
N LYS A 23 27.85 -12.19 -15.41
CA LYS A 23 28.35 -13.35 -14.68
C LYS A 23 28.99 -13.00 -13.34
N LEU A 24 28.40 -13.49 -12.25
CA LEU A 24 29.06 -13.55 -10.95
C LEU A 24 29.75 -14.90 -10.77
N THR A 25 31.06 -14.83 -10.52
CA THR A 25 31.98 -15.93 -10.25
C THR A 25 31.82 -16.47 -8.84
N GLU A 26 32.03 -17.78 -8.70
CA GLU A 26 32.05 -18.56 -7.46
C GLU A 26 33.18 -18.13 -6.47
N ASN A 27 32.92 -18.47 -5.20
CA ASN A 27 33.79 -18.47 -4.01
C ASN A 27 33.90 -17.15 -3.23
N GLU A 28 33.37 -17.11 -2.00
CA GLU A 28 34.03 -17.69 -0.81
C GLU A 28 33.00 -17.94 0.31
N LEU A 29 32.98 -19.17 0.81
CA LEU A 29 32.32 -19.59 2.03
C LEU A 29 33.14 -19.10 3.23
N SER A 30 32.51 -18.38 4.15
CA SER A 30 32.93 -18.42 5.56
C SER A 30 31.69 -18.49 6.45
N GLU A 31 31.64 -19.55 7.24
CA GLU A 31 30.60 -19.83 8.22
C GLU A 31 30.69 -18.83 9.39
N SER A 32 29.59 -18.17 9.68
CA SER A 32 29.28 -17.72 11.04
C SER A 32 27.79 -17.91 11.30
N GLU A 33 27.48 -18.87 12.16
CA GLU A 33 26.14 -19.20 12.61
C GLU A 33 25.43 -18.00 13.25
N SER A 34 24.31 -17.58 12.66
CA SER A 34 23.07 -17.28 13.37
C SER A 34 21.92 -17.31 12.36
N SER A 35 21.11 -18.36 12.43
CA SER A 35 19.92 -18.51 11.57
C SER A 35 18.92 -17.39 11.91
N PRO A 36 18.48 -16.55 10.96
CA PRO A 36 17.50 -15.49 11.21
C PRO A 36 16.04 -15.98 11.11
N PHE A 37 15.80 -17.29 10.97
CA PHE A 37 14.44 -17.81 10.84
C PHE A 37 13.77 -17.91 12.21
N PRO A 38 12.59 -17.27 12.42
CA PRO A 38 11.83 -17.41 13.66
C PRO A 38 11.28 -18.83 13.82
N ASP A 39 10.98 -19.21 15.07
CA ASP A 39 10.44 -20.51 15.44
C ASP A 39 9.22 -20.92 14.59
N ILE A 40 9.30 -22.09 13.96
CA ILE A 40 8.17 -22.70 13.24
C ILE A 40 7.17 -23.22 14.28
N ILE A 41 6.03 -22.55 14.43
CA ILE A 41 4.90 -23.08 15.19
C ILE A 41 4.14 -24.06 14.29
N VAL A 42 4.25 -25.36 14.58
CA VAL A 42 3.59 -26.43 13.83
C VAL A 42 2.22 -26.73 14.45
N ASN A 43 1.14 -26.31 13.80
CA ASN A 43 -0.22 -26.76 14.13
C ASN A 43 -0.57 -28.01 13.30
N THR A 44 0.10 -29.14 13.58
CA THR A 44 -0.26 -30.42 12.96
C THR A 44 -1.36 -31.12 13.74
N VAL A 45 -2.45 -31.46 13.05
CA VAL A 45 -3.34 -32.54 13.44
C VAL A 45 -3.11 -33.69 12.46
N ASP A 46 -2.65 -34.84 12.97
CA ASP A 46 -2.59 -36.07 12.19
C ASP A 46 -4.03 -36.58 11.99
N PRO A 47 -4.51 -36.78 10.75
CA PRO A 47 -5.83 -37.36 10.51
C PRO A 47 -5.89 -38.86 10.85
N GLY A 48 -4.76 -39.49 11.22
CA GLY A 48 -4.68 -40.90 11.57
C GLY A 48 -4.77 -41.19 13.08
N GLY A 49 -5.99 -41.24 13.61
CA GLY A 49 -6.34 -42.07 14.78
C GLY A 49 -5.50 -41.92 16.08
N GLY A 50 -6.04 -41.16 17.03
CA GLY A 50 -5.71 -41.28 18.45
C GLY A 50 -4.90 -40.14 19.03
N GLY A 51 -5.59 -39.17 19.65
CA GLY A 51 -4.96 -38.21 20.58
C GLY A 51 -4.40 -36.92 19.97
N GLY A 52 -4.86 -36.51 18.78
CA GLY A 52 -4.49 -35.21 18.21
C GLY A 52 -4.90 -34.05 19.12
N GLY A 53 -3.95 -33.15 19.42
CA GLY A 53 -4.14 -32.00 20.29
C GLY A 53 -5.33 -31.15 19.85
N VAL A 54 -6.05 -30.59 20.84
CA VAL A 54 -7.19 -29.72 20.59
C VAL A 54 -6.70 -28.47 19.85
N LEU A 55 -7.21 -28.22 18.64
CA LEU A 55 -7.02 -26.94 17.97
C LEU A 55 -7.60 -25.85 18.87
N THR A 56 -6.72 -25.04 19.45
CA THR A 56 -7.14 -24.05 20.44
C THR A 56 -7.73 -22.82 19.78
N ASN A 57 -7.31 -22.48 18.56
CA ASN A 57 -7.58 -21.20 17.93
C ASN A 57 -8.85 -21.13 17.07
N THR A 58 -9.96 -21.62 17.61
CA THR A 58 -11.26 -21.70 16.92
C THR A 58 -12.18 -20.50 17.16
N SER A 59 -11.72 -19.48 17.90
CA SER A 59 -12.47 -18.25 18.18
C SER A 59 -11.55 -17.05 18.36
N PHE A 60 -12.09 -15.83 18.32
CA PHE A 60 -11.32 -14.61 18.67
C PHE A 60 -10.69 -14.67 20.07
N ALA A 61 -11.40 -15.24 21.05
CA ALA A 61 -10.92 -15.36 22.43
C ALA A 61 -9.72 -16.32 22.56
N THR A 62 -9.58 -17.25 21.61
CA THR A 62 -8.52 -18.25 21.59
C THR A 62 -7.54 -18.05 20.44
N ALA A 63 -7.59 -16.90 19.77
CA ALA A 63 -6.72 -16.58 18.65
C ALA A 63 -5.24 -16.65 19.05
N ILE A 64 -4.45 -17.30 18.20
CA ILE A 64 -3.00 -17.41 18.39
C ILE A 64 -2.33 -16.12 17.94
N GLU A 65 -1.41 -15.61 18.75
CA GLU A 65 -0.61 -14.44 18.42
C GLU A 65 0.44 -14.77 17.36
N LEU A 66 0.49 -13.96 16.31
CA LEU A 66 1.52 -14.00 15.28
C LEU A 66 2.53 -12.90 15.54
N THR A 67 3.78 -13.15 15.12
CA THR A 67 4.82 -12.13 15.06
C THR A 67 5.17 -11.85 13.60
N PRO A 68 5.63 -10.64 13.25
CA PRO A 68 6.15 -10.37 11.91
C PRO A 68 7.29 -11.35 11.57
N GLY A 69 7.29 -11.86 10.34
CA GLY A 69 8.18 -12.93 9.89
C GLY A 69 7.69 -14.35 10.22
N ALA A 70 6.58 -14.51 10.94
CA ALA A 70 6.05 -15.84 11.26
C ALA A 70 5.56 -16.56 10.00
N SER A 71 5.85 -17.87 9.93
CA SER A 71 5.26 -18.80 8.98
C SER A 71 4.69 -19.99 9.75
N VAL A 72 3.37 -20.19 9.64
CA VAL A 72 2.63 -21.19 10.43
C VAL A 72 1.96 -22.18 9.47
N ALA A 73 2.42 -23.42 9.52
CA ALA A 73 1.76 -24.52 8.81
C ALA A 73 0.45 -24.87 9.50
N LEU A 74 -0.63 -25.01 8.73
CA LEU A 74 -1.94 -25.31 9.26
C LEU A 74 -2.72 -26.30 8.39
N TYR A 75 -3.60 -27.04 9.05
CA TYR A 75 -4.53 -27.98 8.42
C TYR A 75 -5.96 -27.47 8.61
N LEU A 76 -6.63 -27.13 7.50
CA LEU A 76 -8.03 -26.73 7.51
C LEU A 76 -8.88 -27.94 7.16
N ASN A 77 -9.99 -28.11 7.88
CA ASN A 77 -10.95 -29.16 7.57
C ASN A 77 -12.39 -28.73 7.87
N SER A 78 -13.35 -29.56 7.47
CA SER A 78 -14.78 -29.31 7.63
C SER A 78 -15.26 -29.23 9.09
N TYR A 79 -14.53 -29.83 10.03
CA TYR A 79 -14.84 -29.81 11.46
C TYR A 79 -14.31 -28.54 12.15
N TYR A 80 -13.19 -28.00 11.67
CA TYR A 80 -12.57 -26.77 12.16
C TYR A 80 -12.38 -25.77 10.99
N PRO A 81 -13.49 -25.24 10.45
CA PRO A 81 -13.44 -24.43 9.24
C PRO A 81 -12.87 -23.03 9.46
N ASN A 82 -12.72 -22.59 10.71
CA ASN A 82 -12.25 -21.26 11.07
C ASN A 82 -11.10 -21.37 12.06
N LEU A 83 -9.92 -20.91 11.64
CA LEU A 83 -8.77 -20.73 12.51
C LEU A 83 -8.51 -19.23 12.69
N TYR A 84 -8.30 -18.82 13.94
CA TYR A 84 -8.16 -17.43 14.32
C TYR A 84 -6.74 -17.14 14.76
N TYR A 85 -6.23 -16.03 14.29
CA TYR A 85 -4.93 -15.49 14.66
C TYR A 85 -5.09 -14.02 15.03
N LYS A 86 -4.14 -13.47 15.76
CA LYS A 86 -4.13 -12.06 16.14
C LYS A 86 -2.73 -11.50 16.06
N PHE A 87 -2.64 -10.19 15.89
CA PHE A 87 -1.36 -9.49 15.87
C PHE A 87 -1.51 -8.10 16.47
N ASN A 88 -0.53 -7.74 17.30
CA ASN A 88 -0.37 -6.43 17.90
C ASN A 88 1.03 -5.91 17.56
N SER A 89 1.12 -4.63 17.22
CA SER A 89 2.35 -3.91 16.90
C SER A 89 2.45 -2.68 17.79
N SER A 90 3.66 -2.37 18.24
CA SER A 90 4.00 -1.12 18.90
C SER A 90 4.34 0.02 17.93
N GLU A 91 4.27 -0.25 16.62
CA GLU A 91 4.60 0.69 15.56
C GLU A 91 3.48 0.73 14.53
N ILE A 92 3.22 1.91 13.98
CA ILE A 92 2.40 2.05 12.78
C ILE A 92 3.20 1.49 11.61
N SER A 93 2.69 0.44 10.98
CA SER A 93 3.40 -0.21 9.89
C SER A 93 2.45 -0.96 8.97
N TYR A 94 2.88 -1.16 7.73
CA TYR A 94 2.13 -2.02 6.82
C TYR A 94 2.49 -3.47 7.06
N TYR A 95 1.48 -4.32 7.02
CA TYR A 95 1.64 -5.75 7.16
C TYR A 95 0.85 -6.48 6.10
N SER A 96 1.44 -7.56 5.63
CA SER A 96 0.82 -8.46 4.66
C SER A 96 0.68 -9.82 5.32
N ILE A 97 -0.55 -10.30 5.40
CA ILE A 97 -0.86 -11.68 5.77
C ILE A 97 -1.31 -12.44 4.53
N TYR A 98 -0.70 -13.58 4.28
CA TYR A 98 -0.99 -14.35 3.09
C TYR A 98 -0.83 -15.85 3.31
N SER A 99 -1.58 -16.64 2.56
CA SER A 99 -1.38 -18.08 2.52
C SER A 99 -0.44 -18.50 1.41
N THR A 100 0.19 -19.67 1.56
CA THR A 100 0.95 -20.33 0.50
C THR A 100 0.59 -21.81 0.39
N GLY A 101 0.92 -22.40 -0.75
CA GLY A 101 0.60 -23.79 -1.06
C GLY A 101 -0.44 -23.92 -2.17
N THR A 102 -1.04 -25.10 -2.29
CA THR A 102 -1.99 -25.43 -3.36
C THR A 102 -3.44 -25.50 -2.90
N PHE A 103 -3.69 -25.44 -1.58
CA PHE A 103 -5.02 -25.50 -1.02
C PHE A 103 -5.72 -24.14 -1.10
N ASN A 104 -6.93 -24.12 -1.67
CA ASN A 104 -7.74 -22.92 -1.78
C ASN A 104 -8.14 -22.42 -0.38
N THR A 105 -7.75 -21.20 -0.06
CA THR A 105 -7.96 -20.60 1.26
C THR A 105 -8.44 -19.17 1.16
N THR A 106 -9.22 -18.76 2.16
CA THR A 106 -9.77 -17.41 2.29
C THR A 106 -9.35 -16.84 3.63
N GLY A 107 -8.99 -15.56 3.64
CA GLY A 107 -8.72 -14.78 4.84
C GLY A 107 -9.76 -13.68 5.04
N LEU A 108 -9.97 -13.30 6.30
CA LEU A 108 -10.72 -12.12 6.73
C LEU A 108 -9.94 -11.40 7.82
N LEU A 109 -9.82 -10.08 7.70
CA LEU A 109 -9.22 -9.19 8.69
C LEU A 109 -10.31 -8.50 9.51
N TYR A 110 -10.09 -8.40 10.81
CA TYR A 110 -10.97 -7.71 11.74
C TYR A 110 -10.17 -6.72 12.60
N ASP A 111 -10.83 -5.63 12.99
CA ASP A 111 -10.32 -4.71 14.02
C ASP A 111 -10.45 -5.30 15.44
N GLU A 112 -10.05 -4.52 16.45
CA GLU A 112 -10.12 -4.91 17.87
C GLU A 112 -11.56 -5.10 18.39
N ASN A 113 -12.55 -4.54 17.68
CA ASN A 113 -13.97 -4.61 17.99
C ASN A 113 -14.68 -5.72 17.20
N PHE A 114 -13.93 -6.53 16.45
CA PHE A 114 -14.43 -7.60 15.58
C PHE A 114 -15.27 -7.12 14.39
N ASN A 115 -15.11 -5.87 13.96
CA ASN A 115 -15.63 -5.40 12.69
C ASN A 115 -14.73 -5.90 11.57
N VAL A 116 -15.33 -6.38 10.48
CA VAL A 116 -14.57 -6.80 9.28
C VAL A 116 -13.98 -5.56 8.62
N LEU A 117 -12.67 -5.55 8.42
CA LEU A 117 -11.95 -4.50 7.69
C LEU A 117 -11.73 -4.91 6.24
N GLU A 118 -11.23 -6.12 6.01
CA GLU A 118 -10.80 -6.58 4.68
C GLU A 118 -11.16 -8.05 4.47
N VAL A 119 -11.45 -8.41 3.22
CA VAL A 119 -11.73 -9.79 2.78
C VAL A 119 -10.81 -10.14 1.63
N ASN A 120 -10.24 -11.36 1.68
CA ASN A 120 -9.48 -12.04 0.61
C ASN A 120 -9.33 -11.27 -0.72
N TYR A 121 -8.10 -10.83 -1.02
CA TYR A 121 -7.76 -10.16 -2.26
C TYR A 121 -7.39 -11.15 -3.38
N VAL A 122 -7.75 -10.84 -4.62
CA VAL A 122 -7.24 -11.55 -5.80
C VAL A 122 -5.76 -11.20 -5.98
N VAL A 123 -4.89 -12.17 -5.75
CA VAL A 123 -3.44 -11.96 -5.81
C VAL A 123 -3.00 -11.48 -7.20
N SER A 124 -2.50 -10.25 -7.26
CA SER A 124 -1.99 -9.58 -8.46
C SER A 124 -0.90 -8.57 -8.07
N GLY A 125 -0.15 -8.04 -9.05
CA GLY A 125 0.89 -7.03 -8.80
C GLY A 125 1.99 -7.50 -7.84
N HIS A 126 2.43 -6.63 -6.92
CA HIS A 126 3.41 -6.94 -5.86
C HIS A 126 3.06 -8.18 -5.03
N GLY A 127 1.77 -8.48 -4.85
CA GLY A 127 1.32 -9.67 -4.13
C GLY A 127 1.82 -10.99 -4.72
N LEU A 128 2.14 -11.02 -6.02
CA LEU A 128 2.69 -12.20 -6.71
C LEU A 128 4.11 -12.57 -6.26
N ILE A 129 4.81 -11.67 -5.56
CA ILE A 129 6.12 -11.95 -4.95
C ILE A 129 5.94 -12.86 -3.72
N TYR A 130 4.79 -12.76 -3.05
CA TYR A 130 4.52 -13.48 -1.80
C TYR A 130 3.73 -14.75 -2.02
N THR A 131 2.72 -14.71 -2.90
CA THR A 131 1.80 -15.82 -3.11
C THR A 131 1.15 -15.81 -4.49
N SER A 132 0.24 -16.74 -4.76
CA SER A 132 -0.55 -16.83 -5.99
C SER A 132 -1.90 -17.46 -5.73
N SER A 133 -2.89 -17.18 -6.57
CA SER A 133 -4.19 -17.88 -6.54
C SER A 133 -4.00 -19.40 -6.53
N PRO A 134 -4.79 -20.18 -5.76
CA PRO A 134 -6.01 -19.79 -5.04
C PRO A 134 -5.77 -19.36 -3.58
N ASN A 135 -4.56 -18.93 -3.23
CA ASN A 135 -4.26 -18.41 -1.91
C ASN A 135 -4.78 -16.98 -1.72
N PHE A 136 -4.89 -16.55 -0.47
CA PHE A 136 -5.26 -15.17 -0.13
C PHE A 136 -4.03 -14.32 0.11
N LEU A 137 -4.18 -13.02 -0.12
CA LEU A 137 -3.31 -11.96 0.36
C LEU A 137 -4.22 -10.91 0.99
N ILE A 138 -3.87 -10.43 2.18
CA ILE A 138 -4.49 -9.27 2.81
C ILE A 138 -3.37 -8.37 3.25
N ASN A 139 -3.39 -7.15 2.74
CA ASN A 139 -2.45 -6.12 3.12
C ASN A 139 -3.20 -5.05 3.91
N TYR A 140 -2.62 -4.58 5.00
CA TYR A 140 -3.28 -3.59 5.85
C TYR A 140 -2.26 -2.82 6.67
N TYR A 141 -2.59 -1.58 7.00
CA TYR A 141 -1.87 -0.79 7.97
C TYR A 141 -2.33 -1.17 9.37
N HIS A 142 -1.36 -1.51 10.21
CA HIS A 142 -1.58 -1.79 11.62
C HIS A 142 -1.33 -0.51 12.41
N ASP A 143 -2.33 -0.07 13.18
CA ASP A 143 -2.23 1.11 14.04
C ASP A 143 -1.55 0.77 15.37
N ILE A 144 -0.82 1.74 15.94
CA ILE A 144 -0.08 1.56 17.19
C ILE A 144 -0.98 1.03 18.32
N ASP A 145 -0.49 0.01 19.01
CA ASP A 145 -1.14 -0.61 20.16
C ASP A 145 -2.55 -1.20 19.87
N LYS A 146 -2.95 -1.32 18.60
CA LYS A 146 -4.19 -1.99 18.21
C LYS A 146 -3.99 -3.50 18.03
N THR A 147 -5.03 -4.28 18.27
CA THR A 147 -5.02 -5.72 17.99
C THR A 147 -5.91 -5.99 16.80
N TYR A 148 -5.35 -6.61 15.77
CA TYR A 148 -6.12 -7.08 14.62
C TYR A 148 -6.23 -8.60 14.67
N TYR A 149 -7.34 -9.10 14.15
CA TYR A 149 -7.62 -10.53 14.11
C TYR A 149 -7.75 -11.02 12.68
N TYR A 150 -7.28 -12.24 12.43
CA TYR A 150 -7.40 -12.90 11.15
C TYR A 150 -8.19 -14.18 11.30
N ARG A 151 -9.17 -14.38 10.42
CA ARG A 151 -9.88 -15.65 10.31
C ARG A 151 -9.53 -16.32 8.99
N ILE A 152 -8.96 -17.51 9.08
CA ILE A 152 -8.54 -18.30 7.92
C ILE A 152 -9.48 -19.49 7.75
N THR A 153 -9.99 -19.67 6.54
CA THR A 153 -10.97 -20.71 6.21
C THR A 153 -10.65 -21.41 4.90
N PRO A 154 -11.16 -22.64 4.66
CA PRO A 154 -11.21 -23.21 3.32
C PRO A 154 -11.90 -22.25 2.35
N GLY A 155 -11.34 -22.05 1.16
CA GLY A 155 -11.99 -21.26 0.10
C GLY A 155 -13.17 -21.98 -0.55
N THR A 156 -13.30 -23.30 -0.31
CA THR A 156 -14.47 -24.08 -0.71
C THR A 156 -15.00 -24.84 0.51
N SER A 157 -16.28 -24.65 0.81
CA SER A 157 -16.91 -25.31 1.97
C SER A 157 -16.82 -26.84 1.86
N GLY A 158 -16.54 -27.50 2.99
CA GLY A 158 -16.46 -28.96 3.08
C GLY A 158 -15.15 -29.57 2.57
N THR A 159 -14.19 -28.78 2.07
CA THR A 159 -12.86 -29.30 1.68
C THR A 159 -11.90 -29.32 2.87
N SER A 160 -10.80 -30.03 2.72
CA SER A 160 -9.74 -30.10 3.73
C SER A 160 -8.38 -30.14 3.05
N GLY A 161 -7.38 -29.53 3.67
CA GLY A 161 -6.05 -29.45 3.09
C GLY A 161 -5.08 -28.66 3.94
N PHE A 162 -3.81 -28.73 3.52
CA PHE A 162 -2.70 -28.04 4.16
C PHE A 162 -2.41 -26.73 3.44
N THR A 163 -2.12 -25.70 4.21
CA THR A 163 -1.55 -24.44 3.74
C THR A 163 -0.57 -23.93 4.79
N SER A 164 0.18 -22.88 4.48
CA SER A 164 0.90 -22.10 5.47
C SER A 164 0.39 -20.67 5.44
N ILE A 165 0.29 -20.02 6.59
CA ILE A 165 0.05 -18.58 6.65
C ILE A 165 1.34 -17.87 7.03
N ASN A 166 1.54 -16.69 6.47
CA ASN A 166 2.73 -15.89 6.66
C ASN A 166 2.27 -14.49 7.04
N LEU A 167 2.89 -13.89 8.05
CA LEU A 167 2.70 -12.49 8.39
C LEU A 167 4.04 -11.79 8.20
N ILE A 168 4.09 -10.79 7.35
CA ILE A 168 5.29 -9.99 7.13
C ILE A 168 4.98 -8.52 7.42
N GLN A 169 5.97 -7.82 7.94
CA GLN A 169 5.98 -6.36 7.88
C GLN A 169 6.32 -5.97 6.44
N ASP A 170 5.35 -5.45 5.73
CA ASP A 170 5.46 -5.10 4.31
C ASP A 170 5.72 -3.61 4.16
N ASN A 171 6.80 -3.15 4.78
CA ASN A 171 7.26 -1.77 4.65
C ASN A 171 8.04 -1.63 3.36
N TRP A 172 7.37 -1.68 2.21
CA TRP A 172 8.06 -1.39 0.96
C TRP A 172 8.27 0.12 0.78
N TYR A 173 9.02 0.69 1.73
CA TYR A 173 9.93 1.82 1.61
C TYR A 173 11.11 1.55 2.54
N GLN A 174 12.33 1.55 2.01
CA GLN A 174 13.55 1.16 2.75
C GLN A 174 13.95 2.18 3.85
N GLY A 175 13.30 3.35 3.93
CA GLY A 175 13.64 4.45 4.84
C GLY A 175 12.53 4.80 5.86
N SER A 176 12.68 5.93 6.55
CA SER A 176 11.63 6.44 7.45
C SER A 176 10.57 7.18 6.65
N TYR A 177 9.29 6.89 6.85
CA TYR A 177 8.19 7.66 6.26
C TYR A 177 8.25 9.17 6.60
N SER A 178 8.89 9.56 7.71
CA SER A 178 9.12 10.98 8.03
C SER A 178 9.95 11.71 6.97
N SER A 179 10.85 11.03 6.25
CA SER A 179 11.60 11.64 5.15
C SER A 179 10.78 11.80 3.88
N LEU A 180 9.58 11.24 3.84
CA LEU A 180 8.62 11.33 2.75
C LEU A 180 7.49 12.33 3.05
N ILE A 181 7.53 13.05 4.17
CA ILE A 181 6.60 14.13 4.47
C ILE A 181 7.15 15.43 3.92
N TRP A 182 6.37 16.08 3.06
CA TRP A 182 6.62 17.43 2.60
C TRP A 182 6.05 18.45 3.59
N ILE A 183 6.82 19.50 3.84
CA ILE A 183 6.50 20.54 4.83
C ILE A 183 5.39 21.50 4.38
N TYR A 184 5.05 21.50 3.10
CA TYR A 184 3.96 22.27 2.55
C TYR A 184 2.80 21.33 2.25
N ASP A 185 1.60 21.76 2.58
CA ASP A 185 0.35 21.12 2.22
C ASP A 185 -0.75 22.19 2.12
N ALA A 186 -1.84 21.82 1.46
CA ALA A 186 -3.02 22.63 1.22
C ALA A 186 -4.21 22.15 2.08
N VAL A 187 -3.95 21.34 3.11
CA VAL A 187 -5.01 20.75 3.94
C VAL A 187 -5.26 21.68 5.12
N ASP A 188 -6.50 22.12 5.27
CA ASP A 188 -6.90 23.01 6.35
C ASP A 188 -6.96 22.29 7.72
N SER A 189 -7.13 23.07 8.80
CA SER A 189 -7.25 22.51 10.16
C SER A 189 -8.49 21.63 10.38
N GLY A 190 -9.44 21.65 9.43
CA GLY A 190 -10.62 20.79 9.41
C GLY A 190 -10.45 19.54 8.55
N TYR A 191 -9.23 19.25 8.08
CA TYR A 191 -8.90 18.14 7.19
C TYR A 191 -9.60 18.23 5.82
N HIS A 192 -9.82 19.44 5.31
CA HIS A 192 -10.32 19.65 3.95
C HIS A 192 -9.22 20.16 3.03
N MET A 193 -9.32 19.80 1.75
CA MET A 193 -8.56 20.41 0.66
C MET A 193 -9.55 20.85 -0.43
N ASP A 194 -9.86 22.14 -0.45
CA ASP A 194 -10.80 22.77 -1.37
C ASP A 194 -10.10 23.15 -2.68
N TYR A 195 -10.56 22.62 -3.82
CA TYR A 195 -9.91 22.82 -5.12
C TYR A 195 -10.77 23.56 -6.14
N SER A 196 -10.14 24.33 -7.03
CA SER A 196 -10.74 24.78 -8.29
C SER A 196 -9.96 24.26 -9.48
N GLU A 197 -10.62 23.94 -10.57
CA GLU A 197 -10.00 23.38 -11.76
C GLU A 197 -10.32 24.15 -13.05
N THR A 198 -9.39 24.09 -13.99
CA THR A 198 -9.58 24.42 -15.40
C THR A 198 -8.75 23.43 -16.21
N THR A 199 -9.28 22.21 -16.33
CA THR A 199 -8.63 21.10 -17.03
C THR A 199 -9.60 20.41 -17.97
N GLN A 200 -9.11 19.80 -19.04
CA GLN A 200 -9.88 18.90 -19.90
C GLN A 200 -9.90 17.44 -19.39
N TYR A 201 -9.17 17.13 -18.32
CA TYR A 201 -9.00 15.76 -17.79
C TYR A 201 -9.90 15.48 -16.57
N ASP A 202 -11.14 15.99 -16.60
CA ASP A 202 -12.10 15.93 -15.48
C ASP A 202 -12.39 14.50 -15.01
N THR A 203 -12.47 13.55 -15.94
CA THR A 203 -12.77 12.14 -15.61
C THR A 203 -11.69 11.57 -14.70
N GLU A 204 -10.43 11.75 -15.07
CA GLU A 204 -9.30 11.24 -14.29
C GLU A 204 -9.07 12.03 -13.01
N LEU A 205 -9.38 13.33 -13.00
CA LEU A 205 -9.35 14.14 -11.78
C LEU A 205 -10.37 13.65 -10.75
N LEU A 206 -11.62 13.44 -11.16
CA LEU A 206 -12.67 12.94 -10.24
C LEU A 206 -12.33 11.56 -9.69
N ALA A 207 -11.84 10.63 -10.53
CA ALA A 207 -11.42 9.31 -10.08
C ALA A 207 -10.21 9.37 -9.11
N SER A 208 -9.32 10.35 -9.29
CA SER A 208 -8.19 10.57 -8.37
C SER A 208 -8.64 11.10 -7.01
N ILE A 209 -9.61 12.02 -7.02
CA ILE A 209 -10.23 12.58 -5.81
C ILE A 209 -11.00 11.52 -5.03
N GLU A 210 -11.78 10.69 -5.74
CA GLU A 210 -12.54 9.58 -5.14
C GLU A 210 -11.61 8.63 -4.39
N ALA A 211 -10.52 8.19 -5.03
CA ALA A 211 -9.52 7.33 -4.40
C ALA A 211 -8.94 7.94 -3.11
N TRP A 212 -8.56 9.22 -3.10
CA TRP A 212 -8.07 9.87 -1.88
C TRP A 212 -9.14 10.00 -0.78
N ASN A 213 -10.37 10.33 -1.16
CA ASN A 213 -11.49 10.47 -0.22
C ASN A 213 -11.93 9.13 0.40
N GLU A 214 -11.68 7.99 -0.26
CA GLU A 214 -11.88 6.65 0.31
C GLU A 214 -11.02 6.39 1.57
N LEU A 215 -9.96 7.18 1.80
CA LEU A 215 -9.15 7.11 3.03
C LEU A 215 -9.77 7.86 4.21
N GLU A 216 -10.90 8.56 4.00
CA GLU A 216 -11.80 9.19 4.97
C GLU A 216 -11.22 10.27 5.90
N THR A 217 -9.89 10.47 5.92
CA THR A 217 -9.23 11.38 6.87
C THR A 217 -9.18 12.81 6.33
N VAL A 218 -8.58 12.99 5.15
CA VAL A 218 -8.55 14.26 4.41
C VAL A 218 -9.61 14.20 3.31
N ILE A 219 -10.50 15.20 3.28
CA ILE A 219 -11.58 15.29 2.31
C ILE A 219 -11.26 16.35 1.26
N ILE A 220 -11.02 15.89 0.04
CA ILE A 220 -10.85 16.74 -1.14
C ILE A 220 -12.22 17.04 -1.72
N ARG A 221 -12.55 18.32 -1.89
CA ARG A 221 -13.84 18.74 -2.43
C ARG A 221 -13.70 20.00 -3.28
N LYS A 222 -14.69 20.21 -4.14
CA LYS A 222 -14.69 21.37 -5.03
C LYS A 222 -14.98 22.65 -4.26
N ASP A 223 -14.23 23.69 -4.59
CA ASP A 223 -14.41 25.03 -4.07
C ASP A 223 -15.80 25.59 -4.45
N THR A 224 -16.38 26.34 -3.53
CA THR A 224 -17.69 26.98 -3.58
C THR A 224 -17.58 28.42 -3.10
N ILE A 225 -18.66 29.20 -3.21
CA ILE A 225 -18.69 30.58 -2.69
C ILE A 225 -18.49 30.70 -1.16
N TRP A 226 -18.50 29.58 -0.43
CA TRP A 226 -18.37 29.52 1.03
C TRP A 226 -17.07 28.89 1.52
N THR A 227 -16.25 28.37 0.61
CA THR A 227 -14.95 27.76 0.92
C THR A 227 -13.83 28.68 0.45
N VAL A 228 -12.66 28.55 1.07
CA VAL A 228 -11.45 29.22 0.60
C VAL A 228 -10.69 28.17 -0.19
N LYS A 229 -10.36 28.48 -1.44
CA LYS A 229 -9.59 27.56 -2.26
C LYS A 229 -8.18 27.38 -1.73
N ASP A 230 -7.77 26.12 -1.61
CA ASP A 230 -6.43 25.70 -1.21
C ASP A 230 -5.59 25.21 -2.41
N VAL A 231 -6.23 24.69 -3.47
CA VAL A 231 -5.53 24.16 -4.66
C VAL A 231 -6.12 24.67 -5.99
N ILE A 232 -5.28 25.11 -6.92
CA ILE A 232 -5.63 25.35 -8.32
C ILE A 232 -5.12 24.23 -9.20
N ILE A 233 -5.99 23.60 -9.98
CA ILE A 233 -5.61 22.60 -10.98
C ILE A 233 -5.82 23.18 -12.38
N SER A 234 -4.79 23.18 -13.22
CA SER A 234 -4.88 23.76 -14.55
C SER A 234 -4.01 23.05 -15.58
N ASP A 235 -4.45 23.09 -16.84
CA ASP A 235 -3.65 22.59 -17.95
C ASP A 235 -2.63 23.65 -18.40
N TYR A 236 -1.43 23.21 -18.78
CA TYR A 236 -0.43 24.03 -19.45
C TYR A 236 0.25 23.27 -20.57
N THR A 237 1.03 23.96 -21.40
CA THR A 237 1.81 23.31 -22.46
C THR A 237 3.25 23.78 -22.37
N ASP A 238 4.15 22.86 -22.01
CA ASP A 238 5.59 23.07 -22.12
C ASP A 238 6.24 21.84 -22.76
N ILE A 239 6.60 21.99 -24.04
CA ILE A 239 7.26 20.94 -24.84
C ILE A 239 8.75 20.77 -24.50
N ASN A 240 9.34 21.74 -23.81
CA ASN A 240 10.76 21.70 -23.43
C ASN A 240 10.95 21.17 -22.01
N SER A 241 9.87 21.13 -21.21
CA SER A 241 9.87 20.52 -19.90
C SER A 241 9.91 19.00 -19.99
N THR A 242 10.63 18.40 -19.05
CA THR A 242 10.65 16.97 -18.79
C THR A 242 9.51 16.50 -17.86
N ALA A 243 8.79 17.44 -17.25
CA ALA A 243 7.74 17.17 -16.30
C ALA A 243 6.40 16.90 -17.01
N THR A 244 5.75 15.79 -16.65
CA THR A 244 4.41 15.42 -17.12
C THR A 244 3.33 16.24 -16.42
N ALA A 245 3.55 16.57 -15.16
CA ALA A 245 2.76 17.47 -14.35
C ALA A 245 3.68 18.09 -13.27
N ASN A 246 3.19 19.07 -12.53
CA ASN A 246 3.93 19.66 -11.43
C ASN A 246 3.00 20.19 -10.33
N THR A 247 3.49 20.17 -9.10
CA THR A 247 2.90 20.87 -7.96
C THR A 247 3.79 22.04 -7.54
N ASN A 248 3.18 23.22 -7.36
CA ASN A 248 3.86 24.46 -7.01
C ASN A 248 3.31 24.98 -5.68
N ALA A 249 4.21 25.13 -4.70
CA ALA A 249 3.92 25.65 -3.36
C ALA A 249 4.53 27.05 -3.13
N SER A 250 4.60 27.88 -4.18
CA SER A 250 5.14 29.25 -4.09
C SER A 250 4.30 30.17 -3.19
N ASN A 251 3.03 29.83 -2.99
CA ASN A 251 2.18 30.43 -1.96
C ASN A 251 1.82 29.34 -0.95
N PRO A 252 2.22 29.47 0.33
CA PRO A 252 1.88 28.47 1.36
C PRO A 252 0.38 28.38 1.62
N ASP A 253 -0.39 29.41 1.28
CA ASP A 253 -1.85 29.44 1.46
C ASP A 253 -2.62 29.02 0.19
N LEU A 254 -1.91 28.68 -0.90
CA LEU A 254 -2.53 28.26 -2.16
C LEU A 254 -1.54 27.50 -3.05
N LEU A 255 -1.73 26.19 -3.16
CA LEU A 255 -0.92 25.35 -4.04
C LEU A 255 -1.51 25.34 -5.46
N ALA A 256 -0.66 25.04 -6.45
CA ALA A 256 -1.09 24.91 -7.84
C ALA A 256 -0.55 23.64 -8.48
N VAL A 257 -1.43 22.87 -9.11
CA VAL A 257 -1.14 21.71 -9.94
C VAL A 257 -1.23 22.11 -11.42
N GLY A 258 -0.16 21.84 -12.16
CA GLY A 258 -0.10 21.98 -13.61
C GLY A 258 -0.12 20.61 -14.29
N LEU A 259 -1.03 20.40 -15.24
CA LEU A 259 -1.08 19.19 -16.09
C LEU A 259 -0.51 19.51 -17.48
N ASN A 260 0.57 18.84 -17.90
CA ASN A 260 1.28 19.21 -19.12
C ASN A 260 0.68 18.53 -20.36
N ASN A 261 0.06 19.33 -21.23
CA ASN A 261 -0.50 18.91 -22.51
C ASN A 261 0.55 18.44 -23.53
N ALA A 262 1.86 18.63 -23.27
CA ALA A 262 2.89 17.98 -24.07
C ALA A 262 2.93 16.45 -23.87
N TYR A 263 2.39 15.95 -22.75
CA TYR A 263 2.46 14.53 -22.36
C TYR A 263 1.09 13.88 -22.20
N PHE A 264 0.16 14.53 -21.51
CA PHE A 264 -1.16 13.97 -21.16
C PHE A 264 -1.98 13.41 -22.33
N PRO A 265 -1.96 14.00 -23.55
CA PRO A 265 -2.66 13.45 -24.71
C PRO A 265 -2.16 12.07 -25.15
N SER A 266 -0.91 11.74 -24.88
CA SER A 266 -0.30 10.45 -25.25
C SER A 266 -0.45 9.36 -24.19
N MET A 267 -0.88 9.73 -22.99
CA MET A 267 -1.04 8.82 -21.85
C MET A 267 -2.37 8.06 -21.93
N SER A 268 -2.42 6.86 -21.34
CA SER A 268 -3.70 6.18 -21.06
C SER A 268 -4.48 6.93 -19.96
N ALA A 269 -5.77 6.63 -19.83
CA ALA A 269 -6.59 7.19 -18.75
C ALA A 269 -6.03 6.82 -17.36
N THR A 270 -5.60 5.58 -17.17
CA THR A 270 -4.99 5.12 -15.91
C THR A 270 -3.64 5.79 -15.63
N GLN A 271 -2.85 6.11 -16.65
CA GLN A 271 -1.61 6.86 -16.49
C GLN A 271 -1.87 8.32 -16.09
N ARG A 272 -2.91 8.94 -16.67
CA ARG A 272 -3.34 10.28 -16.28
C ARG A 272 -3.84 10.30 -14.85
N GLN A 273 -4.71 9.35 -14.48
CA GLN A 273 -5.21 9.21 -13.10
C GLN A 273 -4.05 9.07 -12.11
N LYS A 274 -3.11 8.13 -12.32
CA LYS A 274 -1.90 8.00 -11.49
C LYS A 274 -1.17 9.32 -11.30
N THR A 275 -0.97 10.05 -12.40
CA THR A 275 -0.22 11.31 -12.40
C THR A 275 -0.96 12.39 -11.62
N ILE A 276 -2.28 12.49 -11.77
CA ILE A 276 -3.10 13.42 -10.99
C ILE A 276 -3.11 13.02 -9.50
N MET A 277 -3.26 11.74 -9.17
CA MET A 277 -3.18 11.25 -7.79
C MET A 277 -1.84 11.61 -7.13
N HIS A 278 -0.73 11.52 -7.88
CA HIS A 278 0.62 11.90 -7.43
C HIS A 278 0.71 13.39 -7.08
N GLU A 279 0.24 14.28 -7.97
CA GLU A 279 0.25 15.72 -7.70
C GLU A 279 -0.69 16.11 -6.54
N LEU A 280 -1.84 15.45 -6.40
CA LEU A 280 -2.72 15.63 -5.25
C LEU A 280 -2.04 15.17 -3.95
N GLY A 281 -1.24 14.10 -3.99
CA GLY A 281 -0.42 13.66 -2.85
C GLY A 281 0.56 14.74 -2.39
N HIS A 282 1.22 15.44 -3.33
CA HIS A 282 2.02 16.62 -3.00
C HIS A 282 1.18 17.72 -2.34
N CYS A 283 -0.03 17.98 -2.84
CA CYS A 283 -0.92 18.96 -2.23
C CYS A 283 -1.33 18.59 -0.79
N MET A 284 -1.37 17.29 -0.46
CA MET A 284 -1.56 16.79 0.91
C MET A 284 -0.25 16.59 1.67
N GLY A 285 0.87 17.13 1.18
CA GLY A 285 2.16 17.13 1.86
C GLY A 285 2.89 15.79 1.87
N LEU A 286 2.69 14.94 0.88
CA LEU A 286 3.56 13.79 0.61
C LEU A 286 4.67 14.20 -0.35
N TYR A 287 5.90 13.77 -0.09
CA TYR A 287 7.06 14.03 -0.94
C TYR A 287 7.18 12.97 -2.05
N ASP A 288 8.05 13.23 -3.02
CA ASP A 288 8.43 12.25 -4.03
C ASP A 288 9.04 11.01 -3.38
N PHE A 289 8.56 9.85 -3.81
CA PHE A 289 9.16 8.58 -3.43
C PHE A 289 10.26 8.20 -4.44
N THR A 290 11.27 7.47 -3.97
CA THR A 290 12.44 7.11 -4.79
C THR A 290 12.22 5.81 -5.56
N ALA A 291 12.95 5.56 -6.65
CA ALA A 291 12.84 4.30 -7.41
C ALA A 291 13.34 3.04 -6.65
N THR A 292 13.81 3.20 -5.41
CA THR A 292 14.26 2.11 -4.52
C THR A 292 13.11 1.48 -3.72
N GLU A 293 11.87 1.89 -3.98
CA GLU A 293 10.66 1.36 -3.38
C GLU A 293 9.63 0.95 -4.46
N SER A 294 8.36 0.76 -4.11
CA SER A 294 7.47 -0.12 -4.86
C SER A 294 7.05 0.65 -6.07
N LEU A 295 7.19 0.05 -7.24
CA LEU A 295 6.64 0.66 -8.43
C LEU A 295 5.11 0.72 -8.42
N ASP A 296 4.48 0.10 -7.41
CA ASP A 296 3.04 0.15 -7.15
C ASP A 296 2.62 1.36 -6.30
N ASN A 297 3.56 2.15 -5.76
CA ASN A 297 3.25 3.39 -5.07
C ASN A 297 3.00 4.55 -6.06
N ILE A 298 1.91 5.29 -5.83
CA ILE A 298 1.49 6.49 -6.58
C ILE A 298 2.54 7.58 -6.48
N MET A 299 3.13 7.79 -5.30
CA MET A 299 4.12 8.84 -5.06
C MET A 299 5.51 8.55 -5.65
N VAL A 300 5.73 7.38 -6.28
CA VAL A 300 6.96 7.14 -7.08
C VAL A 300 6.83 7.79 -8.44
N GLN A 301 7.79 8.64 -8.81
CA GLN A 301 7.82 9.32 -10.11
C GLN A 301 7.72 8.35 -11.30
N GLY A 302 7.10 8.83 -12.39
CA GLY A 302 7.02 8.13 -13.68
C GLY A 302 5.61 7.88 -14.19
N ILE A 303 5.50 7.70 -15.51
CA ILE A 303 4.26 7.38 -16.22
C ILE A 303 3.99 5.87 -16.07
N ARG A 304 3.09 5.51 -15.18
CA ARG A 304 2.66 4.13 -14.91
C ARG A 304 1.15 4.03 -14.87
N SER A 305 0.61 2.87 -15.20
CA SER A 305 -0.82 2.58 -15.11
C SER A 305 -1.14 2.05 -13.71
N LEU A 306 -1.46 2.95 -12.77
CA LEU A 306 -1.85 2.62 -11.39
C LEU A 306 -3.06 3.46 -10.99
N THR A 307 -3.99 2.89 -10.24
CA THR A 307 -5.21 3.58 -9.80
C THR A 307 -5.52 3.33 -8.33
N GLN A 308 -4.56 2.76 -7.60
CA GLN A 308 -4.65 2.35 -6.21
C GLN A 308 -3.37 2.74 -5.51
N PHE A 309 -3.47 3.04 -4.22
CA PHE A 309 -2.32 3.33 -3.39
C PHE A 309 -1.51 2.06 -3.14
N GLY A 310 -0.20 2.19 -3.26
CA GLY A 310 0.71 1.18 -2.77
C GLY A 310 0.88 1.31 -1.25
N PRO A 311 1.65 0.40 -0.64
CA PRO A 311 1.94 0.41 0.78
C PRO A 311 2.43 1.80 1.24
N ALA A 312 3.58 2.26 0.76
CA ALA A 312 4.21 3.47 1.27
C ALA A 312 3.33 4.72 1.15
N ASP A 313 2.46 4.81 0.12
CA ASP A 313 1.56 5.96 -0.03
C ASP A 313 0.62 6.10 1.18
N LEU A 314 -0.04 4.99 1.54
CA LEU A 314 -0.96 4.91 2.66
C LEU A 314 -0.23 5.13 3.99
N GLY A 315 0.99 4.60 4.13
CA GLY A 315 1.79 4.74 5.35
C GLY A 315 2.20 6.17 5.63
N VAL A 316 2.69 6.88 4.61
CA VAL A 316 3.05 8.29 4.73
C VAL A 316 1.80 9.14 4.94
N TYR A 317 0.71 8.86 4.23
CA TYR A 317 -0.57 9.55 4.40
C TYR A 317 -1.09 9.46 5.84
N ARG A 318 -1.16 8.25 6.40
CA ARG A 318 -1.60 8.04 7.78
C ARG A 318 -0.64 8.64 8.79
N GLN A 319 0.68 8.56 8.59
CA GLN A 319 1.62 9.22 9.50
C GLN A 319 1.37 10.74 9.55
N LYS A 320 1.02 11.37 8.42
CA LYS A 320 0.81 12.81 8.36
C LYS A 320 -0.56 13.22 8.90
N TRP A 321 -1.61 12.43 8.63
CA TRP A 321 -3.00 12.86 8.83
C TRP A 321 -3.81 12.02 9.83
N GLY A 322 -3.41 10.78 10.13
CA GLY A 322 -4.07 9.87 11.07
C GLY A 322 -3.45 9.88 12.46
#